data_AF-A0A1Y5EFC8-F1
#
_entry.id   AF-A0A1Y5EFC8-F1
#
_cell.length_a   1.000
_cell.length_b   1.000
_cell.length_c   1.000
_cell.angle_alpha   90.00
_cell.angle_beta   90.00
_cell.angle_gamma   90.00
#
_symmetry.space_group_name_H-M   'P 1'
#
loop_
_entity.id
_entity.type
_entity.pdbx_description
1 polymer ?
#
loop_
_entity_poly.entity_id
_entity_poly.type
_entity_poly.pdbx_seq_one_letter_code
_entity_poly.pdbx_strand_id
1 'polypeptide(L)'
;MARKSKVPINMSALLQTTTGTLAHIQAKTNSLTILADIVRQICPDLPVDAWHIANCRKDTLIIEVKSPVWGHRLQFERNTICNALISSTDGNFQKIEIKVNPQGFRQQRHEVTEKTRADLLQSVPVKSTQSNAVVNEKTAKQFLDIAKNAPKGLKEKLEKLARVAGRK
;
A
#
# COMPACT_ATOMS: atom_id res chain seq x y z
N MET A 1 -29.29 13.04 -25.45
CA MET A 1 -28.28 13.30 -24.40
C MET A 1 -28.82 12.81 -23.06
N ALA A 2 -28.22 11.76 -22.48
CA ALA A 2 -28.66 11.24 -21.19
C ALA A 2 -28.33 12.23 -20.06
N ARG A 3 -29.35 12.67 -19.32
CA ARG A 3 -29.18 13.57 -18.17
C ARG A 3 -28.50 12.79 -17.05
N LYS A 4 -27.30 13.22 -16.64
CA LYS A 4 -26.61 12.67 -15.45
C LYS A 4 -27.44 13.04 -14.21
N SER A 5 -27.86 12.04 -13.42
CA SER A 5 -28.64 12.29 -12.21
C SER A 5 -27.79 13.00 -11.16
N LYS A 6 -28.42 13.91 -10.42
CA LYS A 6 -27.81 14.84 -9.45
C LYS A 6 -28.03 14.37 -8.01
N VAL A 7 -28.10 13.06 -7.80
CA VAL A 7 -28.26 12.43 -6.48
C VAL A 7 -26.87 11.99 -6.01
N PRO A 8 -26.50 12.13 -4.72
CA PRO A 8 -25.22 11.63 -4.24
C PRO A 8 -25.15 10.12 -4.46
N ILE A 9 -24.36 9.70 -5.44
CA ILE A 9 -24.10 8.30 -5.71
C ILE A 9 -23.26 7.80 -4.54
N ASN A 10 -23.79 6.83 -3.82
CA ASN A 10 -23.11 6.19 -2.71
C ASN A 10 -21.70 5.76 -3.16
N MET A 11 -20.66 6.07 -2.39
CA MET A 11 -19.27 5.85 -2.79
C MET A 11 -19.02 4.40 -3.20
N SER A 12 -19.67 3.45 -2.54
CA SER A 12 -19.67 2.01 -2.87
C SER A 12 -20.16 1.72 -4.29
N ALA A 13 -21.22 2.40 -4.72
CA ALA A 13 -21.79 2.26 -6.06
C ALA A 13 -20.88 2.87 -7.13
N LEU A 14 -20.24 4.02 -6.84
CA LEU A 14 -19.23 4.61 -7.71
C LEU A 14 -18.06 3.64 -7.94
N LEU A 15 -17.52 3.06 -6.87
CA LEU A 15 -16.38 2.14 -6.96
C LEU A 15 -16.73 0.85 -7.72
N GLN A 16 -17.94 0.31 -7.54
CA GLN A 16 -18.44 -0.84 -8.29
C GLN A 16 -18.60 -0.56 -9.79
N THR A 17 -18.91 0.68 -10.18
CA THR A 17 -19.01 1.07 -11.60
C THR A 17 -17.66 1.31 -12.28
N THR A 18 -16.55 1.38 -11.52
CA THR A 18 -15.22 1.60 -12.10
C THR A 18 -14.58 0.28 -12.56
N THR A 19 -14.60 0.01 -13.86
CA THR A 19 -13.82 -1.12 -14.42
C THR A 19 -12.33 -0.77 -14.44
N GLY A 20 -11.54 -1.33 -13.52
CA GLY A 20 -10.11 -1.08 -13.44
C GLY A 20 -9.45 -1.66 -12.19
N THR A 21 -8.20 -1.26 -11.92
CA THR A 21 -7.41 -1.68 -10.74
C THR A 21 -8.13 -1.39 -9.42
N LEU A 22 -8.92 -0.33 -9.36
CA LEU A 22 -9.68 0.09 -8.19
C LEU A 22 -10.78 -0.92 -7.82
N ALA A 23 -11.55 -1.42 -8.79
CA ALA A 23 -12.54 -2.48 -8.54
C ALA A 23 -11.89 -3.78 -8.08
N HIS A 24 -10.69 -4.11 -8.58
CA HIS A 24 -9.95 -5.28 -8.13
C HIS A 24 -9.49 -5.13 -6.66
N ILE A 25 -9.05 -3.93 -6.28
CA ILE A 25 -8.70 -3.61 -4.88
C ILE A 25 -9.95 -3.68 -3.99
N GLN A 26 -11.08 -3.14 -4.44
CA GLN A 26 -12.33 -3.18 -3.68
C GLN A 26 -12.85 -4.60 -3.49
N ALA A 27 -12.91 -5.41 -4.55
CA ALA A 27 -13.31 -6.81 -4.48
C ALA A 27 -12.42 -7.60 -3.51
N LYS A 28 -11.10 -7.38 -3.57
CA LYS A 28 -10.15 -7.96 -2.63
C LYS A 28 -10.41 -7.48 -1.20
N THR A 29 -10.68 -6.21 -1.00
CA THR A 29 -10.94 -5.64 0.34
C THR A 29 -12.22 -6.22 0.94
N ASN A 30 -13.30 -6.31 0.16
CA ASN A 30 -14.56 -6.92 0.58
C ASN A 30 -14.39 -8.42 0.92
N SER A 31 -13.56 -9.13 0.15
CA SER A 31 -13.26 -10.53 0.47
C SER A 31 -12.53 -10.65 1.82
N LEU A 32 -11.60 -9.74 2.12
CA LEU A 32 -10.87 -9.74 3.38
C LEU A 32 -11.77 -9.43 4.58
N THR A 33 -12.76 -8.56 4.43
CA THR A 33 -13.70 -8.26 5.52
C THR A 33 -14.58 -9.46 5.84
N ILE A 34 -15.08 -10.17 4.83
CA ILE A 34 -15.87 -11.40 5.02
C ILE A 34 -15.03 -12.47 5.74
N LEU A 35 -13.78 -12.64 5.31
CA LEU A 35 -12.84 -13.57 5.93
C LEU A 35 -12.55 -13.18 7.39
N ALA A 36 -12.45 -11.90 7.71
CA ALA A 36 -12.26 -11.42 9.08
C ALA A 36 -13.48 -11.71 9.95
N ASP A 37 -14.68 -11.55 9.42
CA ASP A 37 -15.91 -11.82 10.17
C ASP A 37 -16.07 -13.31 10.50
N ILE A 38 -15.67 -14.21 9.59
CA ILE A 38 -15.64 -15.66 9.87
C ILE A 38 -14.70 -15.97 11.03
N VAL A 39 -13.49 -15.41 11.01
CA VAL A 39 -12.51 -15.62 12.09
C VAL A 39 -13.03 -15.05 13.43
N ARG A 40 -13.72 -13.90 13.41
CA ARG A 40 -14.37 -13.32 14.61
C ARG A 40 -15.49 -14.19 15.17
N GLN A 41 -16.30 -14.81 14.31
CA GLN A 41 -17.39 -15.69 14.74
C GLN A 41 -16.86 -16.95 15.44
N ILE A 42 -15.76 -17.50 14.96
CA ILE A 42 -15.15 -18.71 15.54
C ILE A 42 -14.41 -18.37 16.83
N CYS A 43 -13.78 -17.19 16.89
CA CYS A 43 -12.98 -16.75 18.01
C CYS A 43 -13.50 -15.44 18.62
N PRO A 44 -14.64 -15.46 19.33
CA PRO A 44 -15.22 -14.26 19.95
C PRO A 44 -14.40 -13.75 21.15
N ASP A 45 -13.50 -14.58 21.68
CA ASP A 45 -12.61 -14.29 22.81
C ASP A 45 -11.44 -13.37 22.43
N LEU A 46 -11.10 -13.27 21.14
CA LEU A 46 -10.00 -12.43 20.69
C LEU A 46 -10.40 -10.95 20.61
N PRO A 47 -9.66 -10.05 21.29
CA PRO A 47 -9.87 -8.61 21.15
C PRO A 47 -9.68 -8.17 19.70
N VAL A 48 -10.45 -7.16 19.28
CA VAL A 48 -10.38 -6.58 17.91
C VAL A 48 -8.96 -6.10 17.57
N ASP A 49 -8.25 -5.60 18.58
CA ASP A 49 -6.90 -5.08 18.42
C ASP A 49 -5.82 -6.16 18.53
N ALA A 50 -6.14 -7.41 18.82
CA ALA A 50 -5.15 -8.46 19.07
C ALA A 50 -4.65 -9.13 17.78
N TRP A 51 -5.41 -9.05 16.68
CA TRP A 51 -5.15 -9.75 15.43
C TRP A 51 -5.69 -8.98 14.22
N HIS A 52 -5.15 -9.26 13.03
CA HIS A 52 -5.63 -8.72 11.76
C HIS A 52 -5.29 -9.68 10.61
N ILE A 53 -6.11 -9.67 9.54
CA ILE A 53 -5.77 -10.38 8.30
C ILE A 53 -4.77 -9.56 7.51
N ALA A 54 -3.51 -9.96 7.51
CA ALA A 54 -2.44 -9.23 6.82
C ALA A 54 -2.56 -9.36 5.29
N ASN A 55 -2.88 -10.56 4.80
CA ASN A 55 -3.00 -10.79 3.35
C ASN A 55 -3.74 -12.09 3.05
N CYS A 56 -4.26 -12.20 1.83
CA CYS A 56 -4.70 -13.45 1.24
C CYS A 56 -3.88 -13.71 -0.04
N ARG A 57 -3.33 -14.92 -0.16
CA ARG A 57 -2.53 -15.34 -1.32
C ARG A 57 -3.00 -16.70 -1.81
N LYS A 58 -3.60 -16.74 -3.00
CA LYS A 58 -4.11 -17.98 -3.61
C LYS A 58 -5.01 -18.73 -2.61
N ASP A 59 -4.52 -19.85 -2.07
CA ASP A 59 -5.20 -20.75 -1.14
C ASP A 59 -4.94 -20.44 0.35
N THR A 60 -4.07 -19.47 0.64
CA THR A 60 -3.54 -19.22 1.99
C THR A 60 -3.97 -17.86 2.55
N LEU A 61 -4.60 -17.90 3.72
CA LEU A 61 -4.93 -16.75 4.55
C LEU A 61 -3.79 -16.47 5.54
N ILE A 62 -3.26 -15.25 5.52
CA ILE A 62 -2.19 -14.83 6.43
C ILE A 62 -2.80 -13.97 7.53
N ILE A 63 -2.74 -14.47 8.76
CA ILE A 63 -3.25 -13.79 9.95
C ILE A 63 -2.05 -13.32 10.78
N GLU A 64 -1.98 -12.03 11.05
CA GLU A 64 -1.00 -11.45 11.96
C GLU A 64 -1.61 -11.23 13.34
N VAL A 65 -0.79 -11.43 14.37
CA VAL A 65 -1.22 -11.41 15.76
C VAL A 65 -0.22 -10.65 16.63
N LYS A 66 -0.68 -9.84 17.59
CA LYS A 66 0.21 -9.01 18.44
C LYS A 66 1.03 -9.82 19.45
N SER A 67 0.53 -10.97 19.90
CA SER A 67 1.17 -11.75 20.96
C SER A 67 1.20 -13.24 20.62
N PRO A 68 2.25 -13.99 21.05
CA PRO A 68 2.30 -15.44 20.91
C PRO A 68 1.11 -16.15 21.57
N VAL A 69 0.57 -15.61 22.67
CA VAL A 69 -0.58 -16.18 23.38
C VAL A 69 -1.80 -16.27 22.45
N TRP A 70 -2.10 -15.18 21.75
CA TRP A 70 -3.16 -15.12 20.77
C TRP A 70 -2.86 -15.99 19.53
N GLY A 71 -1.58 -16.09 19.14
CA GLY A 71 -1.15 -16.98 18.06
C GLY A 71 -1.42 -18.45 18.39
N HIS A 72 -1.17 -18.86 19.63
CA HIS A 72 -1.46 -20.22 20.11
C HIS A 72 -2.97 -20.48 20.17
N ARG A 73 -3.77 -19.50 20.60
CA ARG A 73 -5.22 -19.60 20.58
C ARG A 73 -5.76 -19.81 19.16
N LEU A 74 -5.28 -19.01 18.19
CA LEU A 74 -5.65 -19.15 16.78
C LEU A 74 -5.13 -20.46 16.16
N GLN A 75 -3.98 -20.97 16.61
CA GLN A 75 -3.47 -22.29 16.21
C GLN A 75 -4.42 -23.41 16.64
N PHE A 76 -4.99 -23.32 17.85
CA PHE A 76 -5.95 -24.31 18.34
C PHE A 76 -7.21 -24.35 17.48
N GLU A 77 -7.73 -23.19 17.08
CA GLU A 77 -8.92 -23.08 16.21
C GLU A 77 -8.61 -23.23 14.72
N ARG A 78 -7.35 -23.49 14.35
CA ARG A 78 -6.91 -23.49 12.95
C ARG A 78 -7.77 -24.39 12.08
N ASN A 79 -8.06 -25.61 12.54
CA ASN A 79 -8.86 -26.57 11.78
C ASN A 79 -10.31 -26.10 11.63
N THR A 80 -10.89 -25.55 12.70
CA THR A 80 -12.23 -24.98 12.72
C THR A 80 -12.35 -23.82 11.72
N ILE A 81 -11.36 -22.93 11.72
CA ILE A 81 -11.28 -21.79 10.79
C ILE A 81 -11.08 -22.30 9.35
N CYS A 82 -10.17 -23.24 9.10
CA CYS A 82 -9.97 -23.82 7.77
C CYS A 82 -11.26 -24.42 7.21
N ASN A 83 -12.01 -25.18 8.01
CA ASN A 83 -13.27 -25.78 7.58
C ASN A 83 -14.32 -24.70 7.24
N ALA A 84 -14.47 -23.69 8.09
CA ALA A 84 -15.40 -22.58 7.83
C ALA A 84 -15.00 -21.76 6.60
N LEU A 85 -13.70 -21.56 6.37
CA LEU A 85 -13.19 -20.89 5.18
C LEU A 85 -13.50 -21.68 3.90
N ILE A 86 -13.33 -23.01 3.93
CA ILE A 86 -13.66 -23.87 2.81
C ILE A 86 -15.15 -23.79 2.49
N SER A 87 -16.02 -23.88 3.50
CA SER A 87 -17.48 -23.82 3.32
C SER A 87 -17.99 -22.46 2.84
N SER A 88 -17.34 -21.37 3.24
CA SER A 88 -17.77 -20.00 2.89
C SER A 88 -17.21 -19.47 1.57
N THR A 89 -16.10 -20.05 1.09
CA THR A 89 -15.41 -19.58 -0.12
C THR A 89 -15.33 -20.62 -1.22
N ASP A 90 -16.18 -21.65 -1.17
CA ASP A 90 -16.22 -22.76 -2.13
C ASP A 90 -14.84 -23.40 -2.36
N GLY A 91 -14.06 -23.51 -1.28
CA GLY A 91 -12.72 -24.10 -1.30
C GLY A 91 -11.60 -23.20 -1.82
N ASN A 92 -11.83 -21.89 -2.01
CA ASN A 92 -10.80 -20.95 -2.46
C ASN A 92 -9.70 -20.72 -1.40
N PHE A 93 -10.04 -20.72 -0.10
CA PHE A 93 -9.07 -20.63 0.99
C PHE A 93 -9.08 -21.89 1.83
N GLN A 94 -7.94 -22.59 1.87
CA GLN A 94 -7.80 -23.88 2.56
C GLN A 94 -6.71 -23.86 3.62
N LYS A 95 -5.74 -22.93 3.51
CA LYS A 95 -4.59 -22.86 4.40
C LYS A 95 -4.60 -21.58 5.19
N ILE A 96 -4.14 -21.68 6.44
CA ILE A 96 -3.93 -20.52 7.30
C ILE A 96 -2.47 -20.52 7.76
N GLU A 97 -1.85 -19.35 7.64
CA GLU A 97 -0.52 -19.05 8.16
C GLU A 97 -0.66 -17.98 9.25
N ILE A 98 -0.24 -18.30 10.48
CA ILE A 98 -0.33 -17.41 11.64
C ILE A 98 1.06 -16.84 11.92
N LYS A 99 1.18 -15.51 11.91
CA LYS A 99 2.42 -14.78 12.18
C LYS A 99 2.27 -13.93 13.42
N VAL A 100 3.22 -14.05 14.33
CA VAL A 100 3.29 -13.18 15.50
C VAL A 100 4.10 -11.95 15.15
N ASN A 101 3.49 -10.78 15.25
CA ASN A 101 4.12 -9.49 15.04
C ASN A 101 3.86 -8.59 16.27
N PRO A 102 4.77 -8.59 17.25
CA PRO A 102 4.62 -7.81 18.48
C PRO A 102 4.75 -6.29 18.27
N GLN A 103 5.30 -5.85 17.12
CA GLN A 103 5.40 -4.43 16.78
C GLN A 103 4.06 -3.84 16.30
N GLY A 104 3.00 -4.65 16.30
CA GLY A 104 1.64 -4.25 15.95
C GLY A 104 1.38 -4.22 14.44
N PHE A 105 0.09 -4.14 14.09
CA PHE A 105 -0.40 -4.03 12.71
C PHE A 105 -0.19 -2.59 12.22
N ARG A 106 1.06 -2.22 11.92
CA ARG A 106 1.39 -0.83 11.64
C ARG A 106 0.57 -0.25 10.47
N GLN A 107 -0.39 0.60 10.82
CA GLN A 107 -0.85 1.73 10.01
C GLN A 107 0.12 2.94 10.10
N GLN A 108 1.21 2.82 10.89
CA GLN A 108 2.21 3.89 11.11
C GLN A 108 3.12 4.20 9.90
N ARG A 109 2.75 3.82 8.67
CA ARG A 109 3.49 4.32 7.50
C ARG A 109 3.29 5.83 7.34
N HIS A 110 2.18 6.39 7.80
CA HIS A 110 1.97 7.84 7.81
C HIS A 110 2.67 8.54 8.99
N GLU A 111 2.54 8.05 10.22
CA GLU A 111 3.12 8.75 11.39
C GLU A 111 4.65 8.73 11.43
N VAL A 112 5.31 7.65 11.01
CA VAL A 112 6.78 7.61 10.98
C VAL A 112 7.30 8.49 9.85
N THR A 113 6.62 8.55 8.70
CA THR A 113 7.01 9.46 7.62
C THR A 113 6.83 10.92 8.03
N GLU A 114 5.83 11.24 8.87
CA GLU A 114 5.63 12.60 9.40
C GLU A 114 6.57 12.97 10.54
N LYS A 115 6.83 12.06 11.49
CA LYS A 115 7.80 12.30 12.59
C LYS A 115 9.23 12.38 12.07
N THR A 116 9.62 11.52 11.13
CA THR A 116 10.93 11.61 10.48
C THR A 116 11.02 12.85 9.58
N ARG A 117 9.93 13.31 8.97
CA ARG A 117 9.91 14.63 8.29
C ARG A 117 10.03 15.79 9.27
N ALA A 118 9.36 15.76 10.41
CA ALA A 118 9.41 16.82 11.41
C ALA A 118 10.81 16.95 12.05
N ASP A 119 11.46 15.83 12.40
CA ASP A 119 12.84 15.84 12.93
C ASP A 119 13.90 16.20 11.86
N LEU A 120 13.69 15.80 10.60
CA LEU A 120 14.56 16.23 9.49
C LEU A 120 14.35 17.70 9.09
N LEU A 121 13.20 18.31 9.41
CA LEU A 121 12.92 19.74 9.20
C LEU A 121 13.50 20.63 10.31
N GLN A 122 13.75 20.10 11.51
CA GLN A 122 14.31 20.88 12.64
C GLN A 122 15.84 20.89 12.68
N SER A 123 16.51 19.93 12.03
CA SER A 123 17.98 19.77 12.10
C SER A 123 18.74 20.33 10.89
N VAL A 124 18.05 20.92 9.90
CA VAL A 124 18.70 21.57 8.75
C VAL A 124 18.34 23.06 8.76
N PRO A 125 19.32 23.99 8.75
CA PRO A 125 19.01 25.40 8.64
C PRO A 125 18.28 25.63 7.32
N VAL A 126 17.03 26.08 7.45
CA VAL A 126 16.09 26.38 6.36
C VAL A 126 16.72 27.41 5.42
N LYS A 127 17.30 26.93 4.32
CA LYS A 127 17.38 27.75 3.11
C LYS A 127 16.02 27.64 2.44
N SER A 128 15.28 28.73 2.55
CA SER A 128 14.06 29.11 1.84
C SER A 128 13.72 28.23 0.62
N THR A 129 12.46 27.82 0.56
CA THR A 129 11.67 27.61 -0.66
C THR A 129 12.22 28.41 -1.84
N GLN A 130 13.00 27.75 -2.69
CA GLN A 130 13.33 28.23 -4.01
C GLN A 130 12.83 27.18 -4.99
N SER A 131 12.08 27.67 -5.97
CA SER A 131 11.64 27.00 -7.19
C SER A 131 12.53 25.83 -7.62
N ASN A 132 11.90 24.79 -8.19
CA ASN A 132 12.52 23.63 -8.86
C ASN A 132 13.41 23.97 -10.09
N ALA A 133 14.09 25.12 -10.08
CA ALA A 133 15.15 25.48 -10.99
C ALA A 133 16.45 25.58 -10.19
N VAL A 134 17.02 24.43 -9.82
CA VAL A 134 18.43 24.39 -9.42
C VAL A 134 19.25 24.56 -10.70
N VAL A 135 19.45 25.82 -11.09
CA VAL A 135 20.28 26.19 -12.24
C VAL A 135 21.74 25.98 -11.82
N ASN A 136 22.28 24.81 -12.14
CA ASN A 136 23.67 24.48 -11.86
C ASN A 136 24.41 24.28 -13.17
N GLU A 137 25.19 25.30 -13.55
CA GLU A 137 26.01 25.33 -14.76
C GLU A 137 26.97 24.13 -14.84
N LYS A 138 27.40 23.59 -13.69
CA LYS A 138 28.26 22.39 -13.64
C LYS A 138 27.52 21.14 -14.13
N THR A 139 26.25 21.02 -13.76
CA THR A 139 25.40 19.88 -14.14
C THR A 139 25.05 19.93 -15.64
N ALA A 140 24.81 21.12 -16.17
CA ALA A 140 24.60 21.32 -17.61
C ALA A 140 25.82 20.89 -18.44
N LYS A 141 27.05 21.23 -18.00
CA LYS A 141 28.29 20.80 -18.65
C LYS A 141 28.47 19.27 -18.60
N GLN A 142 28.17 18.66 -17.46
CA GLN A 142 28.26 17.21 -17.30
C GLN A 142 27.29 16.45 -18.23
N PHE A 143 26.07 16.97 -18.45
CA PHE A 143 25.15 16.40 -19.43
C PHE A 143 25.65 16.50 -20.87
N LEU A 144 26.32 17.61 -21.24
CA LEU A 144 26.91 17.78 -22.56
C LEU A 144 28.10 16.83 -22.81
N ASP A 145 28.93 16.60 -21.79
CA ASP A 145 30.06 15.68 -21.92
C ASP A 145 29.61 14.23 -22.09
N ILE A 146 28.55 13.82 -21.39
CA ILE A 146 27.94 12.48 -21.57
C ILE A 146 27.26 12.36 -22.93
N ALA A 147 26.62 13.44 -23.41
CA ALA A 147 25.91 13.45 -24.70
C ALA A 147 26.85 13.20 -25.91
N LYS A 148 28.13 13.57 -25.81
CA LYS A 148 29.13 13.34 -26.88
C LYS A 148 29.33 11.87 -27.21
N ASN A 149 29.22 10.99 -26.21
CA ASN A 149 29.46 9.55 -26.36
C ASN A 149 28.17 8.72 -26.41
N ALA A 150 26.99 9.36 -26.47
CA ALA A 150 25.70 8.69 -26.40
C ALA A 150 25.12 8.37 -27.80
N PRO A 151 24.34 7.29 -27.95
CA PRO A 151 23.61 6.98 -29.19
C PRO A 151 22.56 8.07 -29.50
N LYS A 152 22.22 8.25 -30.79
CA LYS A 152 21.41 9.38 -31.31
C LYS A 152 20.20 9.76 -30.44
N GLY A 153 19.39 8.78 -30.03
CA GLY A 153 18.18 9.05 -29.23
C GLY A 153 18.43 9.49 -27.77
N LEU A 154 19.56 9.11 -27.18
CA LEU A 154 19.96 9.56 -25.84
C LEU A 154 20.66 10.92 -25.87
N LYS A 155 21.47 11.16 -26.91
CA LYS A 155 22.15 12.44 -27.13
C LYS A 155 21.17 13.61 -27.13
N GLU A 156 20.09 13.52 -27.91
CA GLU A 156 19.08 14.58 -27.98
C GLU A 156 18.40 14.88 -26.64
N LYS A 157 18.16 13.84 -25.83
CA LYS A 157 17.54 13.98 -24.52
C LYS A 157 18.49 14.66 -23.53
N LEU A 158 19.76 14.27 -23.53
CA LEU A 158 20.79 14.85 -22.67
C LEU A 158 21.07 16.32 -23.02
N GLU A 159 21.09 16.67 -24.30
CA GLU A 159 21.24 18.07 -24.75
C GLU A 159 20.03 18.93 -24.34
N LYS A 160 18.80 18.39 -24.43
CA LYS A 160 17.59 19.07 -23.93
C LYS A 160 17.65 19.30 -22.42
N LEU A 161 18.12 18.31 -21.66
CA LEU A 161 18.28 18.42 -20.21
C LEU A 161 19.37 19.44 -19.83
N ALA A 162 20.50 19.46 -20.55
CA ALA A 162 21.55 20.47 -20.35
C ALA A 162 21.04 21.90 -20.55
N ARG A 163 20.19 22.13 -21.56
CA ARG A 163 19.59 23.43 -21.85
C ARG A 163 18.62 23.90 -20.77
N VAL A 164 17.91 22.98 -20.12
CA VAL A 164 17.00 23.30 -19.00
C VAL A 164 17.81 23.58 -17.75
N ALA A 165 18.86 22.80 -17.48
CA ALA A 165 19.74 22.97 -16.32
C ALA A 165 20.61 24.24 -16.37
N GLY A 166 20.92 24.75 -17.56
CA GLY A 166 21.76 25.94 -17.77
C GLY A 166 21.02 27.27 -17.93
N ARG A 167 19.69 27.28 -17.93
CA ARG A 167 18.91 28.53 -18.01
C ARG A 167 18.83 29.20 -16.63
N LYS A 168 19.49 30.36 -16.49
CA LYS A 168 19.31 31.29 -15.36
C LYS A 168 17.92 31.91 -15.38
#